data_AF-X0VKS2-F1
#
_entry.id   AF-X0VKS2-F1
#
_cell.length_a   1.000
_cell.length_b   1.000
_cell.length_c   1.000
_cell.angle_alpha   90.00
_cell.angle_beta   90.00
_cell.angle_gamma   90.00
#
_symmetry.space_group_name_H-M   'P 1'
#
loop_
_entity.id
_entity.type
_entity.pdbx_description
1 polymer ?
#
loop_
_entity_poly.entity_id
_entity_poly.type
_entity_poly.pdbx_seq_one_letter_code
_entity_poly.pdbx_strand_id
1 'polypeptide(L)' 'MFIERLVVGALDTNCYLIGCKKTKKAAVIDPGEEDEVDLILNLLQKNNFDLRY' A
#
# COMPACT_ATOMS: atom_id res chain seq x y z
N MET A 1 -3.38 -6.52 12.83
CA MET A 1 -3.66 -5.49 11.81
C MET A 1 -2.35 -4.78 11.49
N PHE A 2 -2.09 -4.54 10.21
CA PHE A 2 -1.02 -3.68 9.70
C PHE A 2 -1.70 -2.50 9.01
N ILE A 3 -1.23 -1.28 9.30
CA ILE A 3 -1.68 -0.06 8.64
C ILE A 3 -0.48 0.86 8.49
N GLU A 4 -0.26 1.37 7.29
CA GLU A 4 0.79 2.31 6.98
C GLU A 4 0.21 3.41 6.09
N ARG A 5 0.62 4.66 6.34
CA ARG A 5 0.23 5.80 5.53
C ARG A 5 1.46 6.28 4.77
N LEU A 6 1.33 6.40 3.46
CA LEU A 6 2.33 6.93 2.55
C LEU A 6 1.75 8.20 1.92
N VAL A 7 2.55 9.25 1.82
CA VAL A 7 2.18 10.45 1.05
C VAL A 7 2.79 10.29 -0.33
N VAL A 8 1.98 10.37 -1.38
CA VAL A 8 2.36 10.11 -2.78
C VAL A 8 1.76 11.16 -3.72
N GLY A 9 2.39 11.30 -4.89
CA GLY A 9 1.91 12.19 -5.96
C GLY A 9 2.06 13.69 -5.67
N ALA A 10 1.80 14.51 -6.69
CA ALA A 10 2.03 15.96 -6.62
C ALA A 10 1.04 16.71 -5.70
N LEU A 11 -0.06 16.06 -5.31
CA LEU A 11 -1.12 16.65 -4.48
C LEU A 11 -1.08 16.15 -3.03
N ASP A 12 0.02 15.53 -2.60
CA ASP A 12 0.19 14.95 -1.26
C ASP A 12 -0.94 13.98 -0.90
N THR A 13 -1.30 13.11 -1.84
CA THR A 13 -2.35 12.11 -1.66
C THR A 13 -1.98 11.16 -0.53
N ASN A 14 -2.92 10.93 0.39
CA ASN A 14 -2.71 10.01 1.51
C ASN A 14 -3.07 8.58 1.09
N CYS A 15 -2.07 7.85 0.60
CA CYS A 15 -2.17 6.43 0.32
C CYS A 15 -2.13 5.61 1.63
N TYR A 16 -3.04 4.65 1.78
CA TYR A 16 -3.07 3.75 2.93
C TYR A 16 -2.87 2.30 2.51
N LEU A 17 -1.90 1.63 3.14
CA LEU A 17 -1.64 0.20 3.00
C LEU A 17 -2.24 -0.52 4.21
N ILE A 18 -3.22 -1.40 3.98
CA ILE A 18 -3.91 -2.12 5.05
C ILE A 18 -3.66 -3.62 4.88
N GLY A 19 -3.10 -4.27 5.90
CA GLY A 19 -2.70 -5.68 5.85
C GLY A 19 -3.29 -6.55 6.96
N CYS A 20 -3.80 -7.73 6.59
CA CYS A 20 -4.24 -8.75 7.54
C CYS A 20 -3.10 -9.71 7.90
N LYS A 21 -2.59 -9.63 9.13
CA LYS A 21 -1.44 -10.45 9.59
C LYS A 21 -1.68 -11.97 9.50
N LYS A 22 -2.94 -12.43 9.57
CA LYS A 22 -3.29 -13.87 9.52
C LYS A 22 -3.30 -14.42 8.09
N THR A 23 -3.95 -13.72 7.17
CA THR A 23 -4.15 -14.20 5.78
C THR A 23 -3.12 -13.66 4.81
N LYS A 24 -2.30 -12.69 5.25
CA LYS A 24 -1.34 -11.94 4.43
C LYS A 24 -1.96 -11.14 3.28
N LYS A 25 -3.29 -11.05 3.19
CA LYS A 25 -3.94 -10.17 2.20
C LYS A 25 -3.79 -8.71 2.59
N ALA A 26 -3.59 -7.85 1.60
CA ALA A 26 -3.58 -6.40 1.75
C ALA A 26 -4.52 -5.69 0.76
N ALA A 27 -4.89 -4.47 1.14
CA ALA A 27 -5.61 -3.51 0.32
C ALA A 27 -4.82 -2.19 0.28
N VAL A 28 -4.89 -1.49 -0.84
CA VAL A 28 -4.36 -0.14 -1.02
C VAL A 28 -5.51 0.82 -1.24
N ILE A 29 -5.52 1.91 -0.50
CA ILE A 29 -6.51 2.98 -0.65
C ILE A 29 -5.78 4.22 -1.14
N ASP A 30 -6.29 4.81 -2.22
CA ASP A 30 -5.79 6.06 -2.80
C ASP A 30 -4.31 5.99 -3.23
N PRO A 31 -3.95 5.13 -4.22
CA PRO A 31 -2.57 4.80 -4.57
C PRO A 31 -1.77 5.94 -5.23
N GLY A 32 -2.34 7.13 -5.40
CA GLY A 32 -1.68 8.24 -6.10
C GLY A 32 -1.62 8.02 -7.62
N GLU A 33 -0.46 8.31 -8.21
CA GLU A 33 -0.21 8.25 -9.66
C GLU A 33 0.44 6.91 -10.08
N GLU A 34 0.51 6.63 -11.39
CA GLU A 34 0.96 5.34 -11.93
C GLU A 34 2.43 5.03 -11.62
N ASP A 35 3.27 6.06 -11.50
CA ASP A 35 4.69 5.96 -11.16
C ASP A 35 4.96 5.49 -9.72
N GLU A 36 3.97 5.57 -8.83
CA GLU A 36 4.07 5.18 -7.42
C GLU A 36 3.70 3.71 -7.15
N VAL A 37 3.17 3.01 -8.17
CA VAL A 37 2.69 1.62 -8.05
C VAL A 37 3.82 0.68 -7.61
N ASP A 38 5.02 0.83 -8.17
CA ASP A 38 6.17 -0.02 -7.82
C ASP A 38 6.62 0.19 -6.37
N LEU A 39 6.60 1.43 -5.87
CA LEU A 39 6.90 1.74 -4.48
C LEU A 39 5.92 1.04 -3.53
N ILE A 40 4.62 1.14 -3.84
CA ILE A 40 3.53 0.52 -3.07
C ILE A 40 3.69 -1.00 -3.04
N LEU A 41 3.93 -1.63 -4.20
CA LEU A 41 4.09 -3.08 -4.30
C LEU A 41 5.33 -3.57 -3.53
N ASN A 42 6.45 -2.85 -3.62
CA ASN A 42 7.67 -3.17 -2.87
C ASN A 42 7.46 -3.09 -1.35
N LEU A 43 6.71 -2.08 -0.87
CA LEU A 43 6.38 -1.97 0.55
C LEU A 43 5.52 -3.14 1.04
N LEU A 44 4.52 -3.56 0.26
CA LEU A 44 3.70 -4.72 0.60
C LEU A 44 4.52 -6.01 0.62
N GLN A 45 5.37 -6.23 -0.39
CA GLN A 45 6.24 -7.41 -0.46
C GLN A 45 7.24 -7.45 0.71
N LYS A 46 7.89 -6.33 1.03
CA LYS A 46 8.82 -6.22 2.17
C LYS A 46 8.14 -6.55 3.51
N ASN A 47 6.85 -6.24 3.63
CA ASN A 47 6.04 -6.55 4.80
C ASN A 47 5.32 -7.91 4.72
N ASN A 48 5.62 -8.71 3.69
CA ASN A 48 5.07 -10.05 3.45
C ASN A 48 3.54 -10.06 3.33
N PHE A 49 3.00 -9.12 2.55
CA PHE A 49 1.59 -9.03 2.18
C PHE A 49 1.36 -9.18 0.67
N ASP A 50 0.27 -9.85 0.32
CA ASP A 50 -0.22 -10.01 -1.04
C ASP A 50 -1.33 -8.99 -1.32
N LEU A 51 -1.12 -8.13 -2.32
CA LEU A 51 -2.15 -7.18 -2.76
C LEU A 51 -3.37 -7.92 -3.31
N ARG A 52 -4.57 -7.50 -2.88
CA ARG A 52 -5.85 -8.04 -3.35
C ARG A 52 -6.84 -6.97 -3.81
N TYR A 53 -6.73 -5.75 -3.30
CA TYR A 53 -7.65 -4.65 -3.54
C TYR A 53 -6.89 -3.33 -3.64
#